data_AF-A0A954N5K9-F1
#
_entry.id   AF-A0A954N5K9-F1
#
_cell.length_a   1.000
_cell.length_b   1.000
_cell.length_c   1.000
_cell.angle_alpha   90.00
_cell.angle_beta   90.00
_cell.angle_gamma   90.00
#
_symmetry.space_group_name_H-M   'P 1'
#
loop_
_entity.id
_entity.type
_entity.pdbx_description
1 polymer ?
#
loop_
_entity_poly.entity_id
_entity_poly.type
_entity_poly.pdbx_seq_one_letter_code
_entity_poly.pdbx_strand_id
1 'polypeptide(L)'
;MISSELIQRLREMHQEHLLADLPDLPEDLLAEYAVQLEQLDLQQLPRLINQALASRESSRSPTATGVAGALPPRHRIKSDPDPAVVAQARETGHRLLREGKVGCLLVAGGQGTRLGHTLPKGMFPISPVMEKSLFQVLAEQVLARSRIADRKIPYFIMTSEATHLLTVTFFEEHDYFGLDRDSVHFFQQGTMPAVDAATGKILLSGIGRIATSPDGHGG
;
A
#
# COMPACT_ATOMS: atom_id res chain seq x y z
N MET A 1 22.54 12.73 -14.34
CA MET A 1 23.13 11.80 -15.33
C MET A 1 22.97 10.39 -14.80
N ILE A 2 22.42 9.48 -15.61
CA ILE A 2 22.25 8.06 -15.23
C ILE A 2 23.63 7.40 -15.10
N SER A 3 23.85 6.65 -14.01
CA SER A 3 25.13 5.99 -13.75
C SER A 3 25.41 4.87 -14.77
N SER A 4 26.69 4.65 -15.09
CA SER A 4 27.11 3.52 -15.94
C SER A 4 26.72 2.17 -15.34
N GLU A 5 26.67 2.09 -14.01
CA GLU A 5 26.23 0.92 -13.26
C GLU A 5 24.75 0.62 -13.51
N LEU A 6 23.88 1.63 -13.45
CA LEU A 6 22.45 1.48 -13.74
C LEU A 6 22.21 1.00 -15.17
N ILE A 7 22.91 1.58 -16.15
CA ILE A 7 22.86 1.17 -17.56
C ILE A 7 23.24 -0.30 -17.72
N GLN A 8 24.35 -0.71 -17.11
CA GLN A 8 24.83 -2.08 -17.18
C GLN A 8 23.83 -3.05 -16.56
N ARG A 9 23.25 -2.68 -15.41
CA ARG A 9 22.29 -3.53 -14.71
C ARG A 9 20.98 -3.70 -15.48
N LEU A 10 20.47 -2.64 -16.10
CA LEU A 10 19.30 -2.71 -16.96
C LEU A 10 19.53 -3.64 -18.16
N ARG A 11 20.74 -3.63 -18.75
CA ARG A 11 21.11 -4.57 -19.83
C ARG A 11 21.16 -6.02 -19.35
N GLU A 12 21.73 -6.28 -18.17
CA GLU A 12 21.78 -7.62 -17.56
C GLU A 12 20.39 -8.21 -17.29
N MET A 13 19.42 -7.36 -17.00
CA MET A 13 18.03 -7.75 -16.77
C MET A 13 17.21 -7.80 -18.07
N HIS A 14 17.83 -7.57 -19.22
CA HIS A 14 17.15 -7.43 -20.51
C HIS A 14 16.07 -6.33 -20.47
N GLN A 15 16.38 -5.14 -19.95
CA GLN A 15 15.51 -3.95 -19.89
C GLN A 15 16.17 -2.73 -20.56
N GLU A 16 17.07 -2.97 -21.51
CA GLU A 16 17.83 -1.94 -22.23
C GLU A 16 16.96 -1.02 -23.10
N HIS A 17 15.73 -1.41 -23.41
CA HIS A 17 14.77 -0.57 -24.15
C HIS A 17 14.37 0.67 -23.37
N LEU A 18 14.49 0.67 -22.03
CA LEU A 18 14.27 1.84 -21.19
C LEU A 18 15.31 2.95 -21.43
N LEU A 19 16.41 2.64 -22.10
CA LEU A 19 17.48 3.60 -22.39
C LEU A 19 17.35 4.23 -23.78
N ALA A 20 16.43 3.76 -24.62
CA ALA A 20 16.38 4.08 -26.05
C ALA A 20 16.19 5.58 -26.32
N ASP A 21 15.25 6.21 -25.60
CA ASP A 21 14.84 7.59 -25.87
C ASP A 21 15.63 8.63 -25.05
N LEU A 22 16.54 8.20 -24.17
CA LEU A 22 17.30 9.09 -23.28
C LEU A 22 18.00 10.27 -24.00
N PRO A 23 18.64 10.09 -25.17
CA PRO A 23 19.35 11.18 -25.85
C PRO A 23 18.42 12.30 -26.34
N ASP A 24 17.14 11.99 -26.56
CA ASP A 24 16.15 12.89 -27.15
C ASP A 24 15.25 13.55 -26.08
N LEU A 25 15.43 13.21 -24.79
CA LEU A 25 14.66 13.79 -23.70
C LEU A 25 15.12 15.22 -23.38
N PRO A 26 14.19 16.17 -23.17
CA PRO A 26 14.49 17.45 -22.53
C PRO A 26 15.17 17.23 -21.16
N GLU A 27 16.05 18.14 -20.77
CA GLU A 27 16.87 18.00 -19.55
C GLU A 27 16.04 17.79 -18.28
N ASP A 28 14.92 18.51 -18.15
CA ASP A 28 13.99 18.39 -17.01
C ASP A 28 13.38 16.97 -16.94
N LEU A 29 12.92 16.47 -18.08
CA LEU A 29 12.30 15.14 -18.18
C LEU A 29 13.33 14.03 -18.00
N LEU A 30 14.56 14.24 -18.47
CA LEU A 30 15.67 13.32 -18.27
C LEU A 30 16.02 13.19 -16.78
N ALA A 31 16.00 14.30 -16.03
CA ALA A 31 16.25 14.29 -14.59
C ALA A 31 15.17 13.51 -13.84
N GLU A 32 13.89 13.74 -14.14
CA GLU A 32 12.77 13.00 -13.56
C GLU A 32 12.82 11.50 -13.89
N TYR A 33 13.16 11.16 -15.14
CA TYR A 33 13.22 9.79 -15.58
C TYR A 33 14.41 9.03 -14.97
N ALA A 34 15.55 9.70 -14.78
CA ALA A 34 16.70 9.12 -14.09
C ALA A 34 16.34 8.71 -12.65
N VAL A 35 15.61 9.55 -11.93
CA VAL A 35 15.13 9.24 -10.57
C VAL A 35 14.21 8.01 -10.57
N GLN A 36 13.29 7.90 -11.53
CA GLN A 36 12.41 6.74 -11.66
C GLN A 36 13.20 5.44 -11.89
N LEU A 37 14.22 5.48 -12.75
CA LEU A 37 15.07 4.31 -13.03
C LEU A 37 15.90 3.90 -11.81
N GLU A 38 16.39 4.86 -11.02
CA GLU A 38 17.15 4.60 -9.79
C GLU A 38 16.29 4.02 -8.66
N GLN A 39 14.97 4.29 -8.66
CA GLN A 39 14.03 3.74 -7.70
C GLN A 39 13.64 2.27 -7.97
N LEU A 40 13.99 1.72 -9.14
CA LEU A 40 13.72 0.32 -9.45
C LEU A 40 14.56 -0.60 -8.55
N ASP A 41 13.91 -1.59 -7.92
CA ASP A 41 14.63 -2.64 -7.21
C ASP A 41 15.22 -3.65 -8.21
N LEU A 42 16.41 -3.33 -8.72
CA LEU A 42 17.14 -4.13 -9.71
C LEU A 42 17.69 -5.46 -9.15
N GLN A 43 17.51 -5.73 -7.86
CA GLN A 43 17.84 -7.02 -7.26
C GLN A 43 16.62 -7.94 -7.28
N GLN A 44 15.44 -7.43 -6.92
CA GLN A 44 14.23 -8.24 -6.81
C GLN A 44 13.46 -8.38 -8.14
N LEU A 45 13.48 -7.35 -9.00
CA LEU A 45 12.68 -7.32 -10.22
C LEU A 45 12.88 -8.53 -11.14
N PRO A 46 14.11 -8.99 -11.45
CA PRO A 46 14.30 -10.16 -12.31
C PRO A 46 13.60 -11.40 -11.77
N ARG A 47 13.70 -11.61 -10.45
CA ARG A 47 13.08 -12.76 -9.77
C ARG A 47 11.56 -12.69 -9.88
N LEU A 48 10.98 -11.51 -9.62
CA LEU A 48 9.53 -11.30 -9.65
C LEU A 48 8.95 -11.43 -11.06
N ILE A 49 9.64 -10.89 -12.07
CA ILE A 49 9.24 -11.02 -13.49
C ILE A 49 9.25 -12.49 -13.90
N ASN A 50 10.32 -13.22 -13.60
CA ASN A 50 10.42 -14.64 -13.94
C ASN A 50 9.34 -15.48 -13.25
N GLN A 51 9.05 -15.20 -11.97
CA GLN A 51 7.97 -15.86 -11.24
C GLN A 51 6.59 -15.55 -11.85
N ALA A 52 6.33 -14.30 -12.21
CA ALA A 52 5.08 -13.90 -12.84
C ALA A 52 4.88 -14.62 -14.18
N LEU A 53 5.90 -14.68 -15.03
CA LEU A 53 5.83 -15.37 -16.32
C LEU A 53 5.63 -16.89 -16.14
N ALA A 54 6.42 -17.54 -15.27
CA ALA A 54 6.31 -18.97 -15.00
C ALA A 54 4.96 -19.37 -14.38
N SER A 55 4.41 -18.53 -13.49
CA SER A 55 3.10 -18.79 -12.89
C SER A 55 1.99 -18.80 -13.95
N ARG A 56 2.09 -17.98 -15.01
CA ARG A 56 1.11 -17.94 -16.11
C ARG A 56 1.21 -19.16 -17.02
N GLU A 57 2.40 -19.67 -17.27
CA GLU A 57 2.60 -20.93 -17.99
C GLU A 57 2.01 -22.11 -17.21
N SER A 58 2.24 -22.13 -15.89
CA SER A 58 1.69 -23.13 -14.97
C SER A 58 0.15 -23.08 -14.90
N SER A 59 -0.43 -21.88 -14.93
CA SER A 59 -1.88 -21.64 -14.91
C SER A 59 -2.60 -22.07 -16.19
N ARG A 60 -1.86 -22.24 -17.30
CA ARG A 60 -2.39 -22.77 -18.57
C ARG A 60 -2.45 -24.30 -18.61
N SER A 61 -1.88 -24.96 -17.61
CA SER A 61 -1.98 -26.40 -17.37
C SER A 61 -2.97 -26.67 -16.23
N PRO A 62 -4.12 -27.33 -16.45
CA PRO A 62 -5.10 -27.59 -15.39
C PRO A 62 -4.64 -28.61 -14.32
N THR A 63 -3.38 -29.05 -14.32
CA THR A 63 -2.93 -30.23 -13.56
C THR A 63 -2.02 -29.92 -12.36
N ALA A 64 -2.13 -28.74 -11.75
CA ALA A 64 -1.50 -28.47 -10.47
C ALA A 64 -2.49 -28.70 -9.31
N THR A 65 -2.88 -29.96 -9.06
CA THR A 65 -3.29 -30.39 -7.72
C THR A 65 -2.06 -30.40 -6.82
N GLY A 66 -1.55 -29.21 -6.51
CA GLY A 66 -0.51 -29.03 -5.50
C GLY A 66 -1.09 -29.49 -4.16
N VAL A 67 -0.54 -30.59 -3.63
CA VAL A 67 -0.84 -31.07 -2.28
C VAL A 67 -0.61 -29.91 -1.34
N ALA A 68 -1.70 -29.30 -0.86
CA ALA A 68 -1.63 -28.27 0.16
C ALA A 68 -0.91 -28.90 1.36
N GLY A 69 0.34 -28.49 1.59
CA GLY A 69 1.04 -28.81 2.83
C GLY A 69 0.10 -28.52 4.00
N ALA A 70 0.08 -29.40 4.99
CA ALA A 70 -0.84 -29.31 6.12
C ALA A 70 -0.84 -27.87 6.65
N LEU A 71 -1.94 -27.16 6.40
CA LEU A 71 -2.08 -25.78 6.87
C LEU A 71 -1.90 -25.79 8.39
N PRO A 72 -1.18 -24.82 8.97
CA PRO A 72 -1.05 -24.74 10.42
C PRO A 72 -2.45 -24.75 11.07
N PRO A 73 -2.59 -25.30 12.30
CA PRO A 73 -3.87 -25.37 12.99
C PRO A 73 -4.54 -24.00 13.00
N ARG A 74 -5.70 -23.89 12.34
CA ARG A 74 -6.47 -22.64 12.34
C ARG A 74 -7.15 -22.50 13.69
N HIS A 75 -6.66 -21.62 14.54
CA HIS A 75 -7.38 -21.20 15.74
C HIS A 75 -8.61 -20.39 15.31
N ARG A 76 -9.78 -21.02 15.28
CA ARG A 76 -11.05 -20.35 14.98
C ARG A 76 -11.65 -19.86 16.28
N ILE A 77 -11.95 -18.57 16.35
CA ILE A 77 -12.88 -18.05 17.36
C ILE A 77 -14.24 -18.68 17.04
N LYS A 78 -14.84 -19.36 18.02
CA LYS A 78 -16.18 -19.96 17.87
C LYS A 78 -17.20 -18.84 17.62
N SER A 79 -18.25 -19.15 16.88
CA SER A 79 -19.38 -18.22 16.68
C SER A 79 -20.07 -17.85 18.00
N ASP A 80 -20.03 -18.76 18.97
CA ASP A 80 -20.45 -18.54 20.36
C ASP A 80 -19.26 -18.83 21.29
N PRO A 81 -18.38 -17.84 21.52
CA PRO A 81 -17.22 -18.00 22.39
C PRO A 81 -17.65 -17.95 23.85
N ASP A 82 -16.95 -18.70 24.70
CA ASP A 82 -17.15 -18.64 26.15
C ASP A 82 -17.04 -17.19 26.66
N PRO A 83 -18.06 -16.66 27.37
CA PRO A 83 -18.03 -15.31 27.92
C PRO A 83 -16.80 -15.00 28.78
N ALA A 84 -16.26 -15.99 29.49
CA ALA A 84 -15.04 -15.83 30.30
C ALA A 84 -13.82 -15.57 29.42
N VAL A 85 -13.72 -16.26 28.27
CA VAL A 85 -12.64 -16.06 27.29
C VAL A 85 -12.74 -14.67 26.65
N VAL A 86 -13.96 -14.24 26.31
CA VAL A 86 -14.19 -12.88 25.76
C VAL A 86 -13.81 -11.81 26.79
N ALA A 87 -14.20 -11.98 28.04
CA ALA A 87 -13.86 -11.05 29.12
C ALA A 87 -12.34 -10.96 29.33
N GLN A 88 -11.65 -12.11 29.36
CA GLN A 88 -10.19 -12.18 29.50
C GLN A 88 -9.47 -11.52 28.31
N ALA A 89 -9.93 -11.75 27.08
CA ALA A 89 -9.38 -11.13 25.89
C ALA A 89 -9.57 -9.61 25.91
N ARG A 90 -10.74 -9.14 26.36
CA ARG A 90 -11.04 -7.71 26.50
C ARG A 90 -10.14 -7.05 27.54
N GLU A 91 -9.98 -7.64 28.72
CA GLU A 91 -9.08 -7.09 29.76
C GLU A 91 -7.63 -7.07 29.27
N THR A 92 -7.19 -8.12 28.58
CA THR A 92 -5.86 -8.16 27.97
C THR A 92 -5.67 -7.03 26.95
N GLY A 93 -6.66 -6.79 26.08
CA GLY A 93 -6.64 -5.70 25.11
C GLY A 93 -6.57 -4.33 25.78
N HIS A 94 -7.39 -4.08 26.82
CA HIS A 94 -7.34 -2.83 27.58
C HIS A 94 -5.99 -2.62 28.27
N ARG A 95 -5.42 -3.67 28.87
CA ARG A 95 -4.09 -3.60 29.45
C ARG A 95 -3.03 -3.23 28.41
N LEU A 96 -3.02 -3.87 27.24
CA LEU A 96 -2.06 -3.56 26.17
C LEU A 96 -2.21 -2.13 25.63
N LEU A 97 -3.45 -1.62 25.54
CA LEU A 97 -3.72 -0.22 25.18
C LEU A 97 -3.11 0.74 26.22
N ARG A 98 -3.36 0.52 27.51
CA ARG A 98 -2.80 1.34 28.60
C ARG A 98 -1.27 1.29 28.64
N GLU A 99 -0.69 0.13 28.35
CA GLU A 99 0.77 -0.07 28.26
C GLU A 99 1.40 0.57 26.99
N GLY A 100 0.60 1.13 26.07
CA GLY A 100 1.10 1.72 24.83
C GLY A 100 1.66 0.70 23.84
N LYS A 101 1.18 -0.55 23.88
CA LYS A 101 1.65 -1.66 23.03
C LYS A 101 0.79 -1.90 21.78
N VAL A 102 -0.12 -0.97 21.48
CA VAL A 102 -1.06 -1.08 20.37
C VAL A 102 -0.91 0.12 19.45
N GLY A 103 -0.78 -0.15 18.16
CA GLY A 103 -0.89 0.83 17.08
C GLY A 103 -2.00 0.43 16.11
N CYS A 104 -2.42 1.37 15.28
CA CYS A 104 -3.39 1.13 14.22
C CYS A 104 -2.75 1.41 12.86
N LEU A 105 -2.98 0.53 11.89
CA LEU A 105 -2.58 0.72 10.50
C LEU A 105 -3.84 0.75 9.64
N LEU A 106 -4.04 1.85 8.92
CA LEU A 106 -5.07 1.97 7.90
C LEU A 106 -4.44 1.88 6.51
N VAL A 107 -4.93 0.94 5.70
CA VAL A 107 -4.58 0.84 4.28
C VAL A 107 -5.58 1.66 3.45
N ALA A 108 -5.18 2.86 3.05
CA ALA A 108 -5.99 3.88 2.37
C ALA A 108 -5.44 4.27 0.99
N GLY A 109 -4.77 3.34 0.28
CA GLY A 109 -4.21 3.60 -1.05
C GLY A 109 -5.23 3.74 -2.19
N GLY A 110 -6.48 3.31 -1.98
CA GLY A 110 -7.51 3.25 -3.02
C GLY A 110 -8.29 4.55 -3.21
N GLN A 111 -8.55 4.88 -4.49
CA GLN A 111 -9.51 5.92 -4.87
C GLN A 111 -10.96 5.43 -4.74
N GLY A 112 -11.89 6.36 -4.53
CA GLY A 112 -13.34 6.08 -4.42
C GLY A 112 -14.05 5.84 -5.76
N THR A 113 -13.35 5.60 -6.86
CA THR A 113 -13.90 5.68 -8.23
C THR A 113 -15.07 4.71 -8.47
N ARG A 114 -15.04 3.51 -7.88
CA ARG A 114 -16.15 2.54 -7.95
C ARG A 114 -17.42 2.99 -7.21
N LEU A 115 -17.31 3.99 -6.33
CA LEU A 115 -18.42 4.63 -5.63
C LEU A 115 -18.93 5.89 -6.37
N GLY A 116 -18.43 6.16 -7.58
CA GLY A 116 -18.71 7.41 -8.29
C GLY A 116 -18.04 8.64 -7.66
N HIS A 117 -17.02 8.42 -6.83
CA HIS A 117 -16.34 9.47 -6.08
C HIS A 117 -14.89 9.60 -6.56
N THR A 118 -14.47 10.79 -6.99
CA THR A 118 -13.13 11.02 -7.57
C THR A 118 -12.03 11.20 -6.51
N LEU A 119 -12.41 11.45 -5.26
CA LEU A 119 -11.49 11.67 -4.14
C LEU A 119 -11.11 10.34 -3.45
N PRO A 120 -10.08 10.34 -2.58
CA PRO A 120 -9.74 9.19 -1.74
C PRO A 120 -10.97 8.56 -1.08
N LYS A 121 -11.02 7.22 -1.04
CA LYS A 121 -12.21 6.51 -0.51
C LYS A 121 -12.53 6.88 0.93
N GLY A 122 -11.52 7.18 1.75
CA GLY A 122 -11.71 7.60 3.13
C GLY A 122 -12.47 8.93 3.29
N MET A 123 -12.47 9.80 2.27
CA MET A 123 -13.21 11.06 2.29
C MET A 123 -14.70 10.88 1.98
N PHE A 124 -15.12 9.69 1.55
CA PHE A 124 -16.53 9.44 1.21
C PHE A 124 -17.42 9.55 2.46
N PRO A 125 -18.52 10.33 2.42
CA PRO A 125 -19.46 10.44 3.54
C PRO A 125 -20.24 9.14 3.72
N ILE A 126 -20.20 8.57 4.92
CA ILE A 126 -20.84 7.27 5.22
C ILE A 126 -21.92 7.36 6.29
N SER A 127 -21.95 8.42 7.10
CA SER A 127 -23.02 8.59 8.09
C SER A 127 -24.15 9.44 7.50
N PRO A 128 -25.41 8.98 7.49
CA PRO A 128 -26.50 9.65 6.77
C PRO A 128 -27.01 10.94 7.43
N VAL A 129 -26.72 11.15 8.71
CA VAL A 129 -27.22 12.32 9.47
C VAL A 129 -26.12 13.35 9.70
N MET A 130 -24.96 12.88 10.17
CA MET A 130 -23.83 13.74 10.52
C MET A 130 -22.85 13.93 9.36
N GLU A 131 -23.10 13.27 8.22
CA GLU A 131 -22.27 13.31 6.99
C GLU A 131 -20.76 13.04 7.21
N LYS A 132 -20.41 12.35 8.30
CA LYS A 132 -19.04 11.96 8.61
C LYS A 132 -18.45 11.12 7.49
N SER A 133 -17.22 11.47 7.12
CA SER A 133 -16.40 10.68 6.22
C SER A 133 -16.00 9.34 6.86
N LEU A 134 -15.62 8.37 6.04
CA LEU A 134 -15.06 7.11 6.53
C LEU A 134 -13.79 7.34 7.38
N PHE A 135 -12.95 8.30 7.00
CA PHE A 135 -11.76 8.69 7.78
C PHE A 135 -12.16 9.21 9.16
N GLN A 136 -13.15 10.09 9.24
CA GLN A 136 -13.60 10.62 10.53
C GLN A 136 -14.11 9.52 11.45
N VAL A 137 -14.96 8.61 10.93
CA VAL A 137 -15.50 7.51 11.75
C VAL A 137 -14.39 6.61 12.30
N LEU A 138 -13.37 6.31 11.49
CA LEU A 138 -12.23 5.49 11.92
C LEU A 138 -11.31 6.25 12.89
N ALA A 139 -11.05 7.54 12.65
CA ALA A 139 -10.26 8.38 13.55
C ALA A 139 -10.93 8.54 14.92
N GLU A 140 -12.24 8.78 14.97
CA GLU A 140 -13.00 8.87 16.22
C GLU A 140 -13.00 7.55 17.01
N GLN A 141 -12.97 6.42 16.31
CA GLN A 141 -12.81 5.10 16.93
C GLN A 141 -11.42 4.91 17.58
N VAL A 142 -10.36 5.42 16.95
CA VAL A 142 -9.01 5.44 17.54
C VAL A 142 -8.99 6.39 18.74
N LEU A 143 -9.55 7.60 18.60
CA LEU A 143 -9.64 8.61 19.64
C LEU A 143 -10.39 8.10 20.87
N ALA A 144 -11.53 7.43 20.69
CA ALA A 144 -12.29 6.84 21.79
C ALA A 144 -11.46 5.81 22.57
N ARG A 145 -10.71 4.94 21.86
CA ARG A 145 -9.83 3.95 22.50
C ARG A 145 -8.64 4.60 23.19
N SER A 146 -8.07 5.64 22.59
CA SER A 146 -7.00 6.44 23.17
C SER A 146 -7.43 7.07 24.50
N ARG A 147 -8.64 7.66 24.55
CA ARG A 147 -9.24 8.24 25.77
C ARG A 147 -9.49 7.19 26.86
N ILE A 148 -10.03 6.02 26.50
CA ILE A 148 -10.28 4.91 27.46
C ILE A 148 -8.96 4.41 28.06
N ALA A 149 -7.89 4.42 27.29
CA ALA A 149 -6.58 3.93 27.70
C ALA A 149 -5.70 4.99 28.37
N ASP A 150 -6.12 6.26 28.34
CA ASP A 150 -5.30 7.44 28.67
C ASP A 150 -3.91 7.38 28.01
N ARG A 151 -3.90 7.02 26.72
CA ARG A 151 -2.67 6.78 25.96
C ARG A 151 -2.85 7.14 24.49
N LYS A 152 -1.88 7.85 23.91
CA LYS A 152 -1.82 8.08 22.46
C LYS A 152 -1.64 6.74 21.75
N ILE A 153 -2.49 6.46 20.76
CA ILE A 153 -2.38 5.27 19.91
C ILE A 153 -1.75 5.73 18.59
N PRO A 154 -0.54 5.28 18.24
CA PRO A 154 0.05 5.58 16.94
C PRO A 154 -0.87 5.10 15.82
N TYR A 155 -1.23 6.01 14.92
CA TYR A 155 -2.13 5.76 13.82
C TYR A 155 -1.42 6.00 12.49
N PHE A 156 -1.04 4.90 11.85
CA PHE A 156 -0.37 4.89 10.56
C PHE A 156 -1.39 4.81 9.44
N ILE A 157 -1.34 5.74 8.50
CA ILE A 157 -2.25 5.81 7.35
C ILE A 157 -1.42 5.66 6.08
N MET A 158 -1.54 4.50 5.46
CA MET A 158 -0.89 4.18 4.20
C MET A 158 -1.73 4.72 3.04
N THR A 159 -1.16 5.54 2.17
CA THR A 159 -1.83 6.10 0.99
C THR A 159 -1.13 5.66 -0.30
N SER A 160 -1.71 5.96 -1.47
CA SER A 160 -0.99 5.89 -2.74
C SER A 160 -0.47 7.28 -3.10
N GLU A 161 0.39 7.38 -4.09
CA GLU A 161 0.77 8.68 -4.68
C GLU A 161 -0.46 9.51 -5.06
N ALA A 162 -1.44 8.88 -5.72
CA ALA A 162 -2.66 9.54 -6.16
C ALA A 162 -3.57 10.02 -5.02
N THR A 163 -3.44 9.47 -3.81
CA THR A 163 -4.31 9.82 -2.66
C THR A 163 -3.59 10.57 -1.54
N HIS A 164 -2.26 10.64 -1.55
CA HIS A 164 -1.47 11.11 -0.41
C HIS A 164 -1.79 12.56 -0.04
N LEU A 165 -1.56 13.50 -0.96
CA LEU A 165 -1.72 14.93 -0.66
C LEU A 165 -3.15 15.28 -0.25
N LEU A 166 -4.15 14.73 -0.96
CA LEU A 166 -5.57 14.93 -0.62
C LEU A 166 -5.91 14.36 0.75
N THR A 167 -5.35 13.21 1.13
CA THR A 167 -5.59 12.60 2.45
C THR A 167 -4.95 13.42 3.56
N VAL A 168 -3.70 13.85 3.40
CA VAL A 168 -3.01 14.69 4.40
C VAL A 168 -3.75 16.00 4.60
N THR A 169 -4.06 16.70 3.51
CA THR A 169 -4.80 17.98 3.53
C THR A 169 -6.15 17.82 4.24
N PHE A 170 -6.89 16.76 3.91
CA PHE A 170 -8.19 16.50 4.52
C PHE A 170 -8.11 16.31 6.04
N PHE A 171 -7.09 15.60 6.55
CA PHE A 171 -6.89 15.46 7.99
C PHE A 171 -6.49 16.80 8.65
N GLU A 172 -5.65 17.59 8.00
CA GLU A 172 -5.22 18.91 8.50
C GLU A 172 -6.40 19.90 8.58
N GLU A 173 -7.23 19.96 7.53
CA GLU A 173 -8.44 20.80 7.49
C GLU A 173 -9.46 20.47 8.59
N HIS A 174 -9.46 19.23 9.08
CA HIS A 174 -10.38 18.74 10.10
C HIS A 174 -9.72 18.59 11.48
N ASP A 175 -8.57 19.24 11.71
CA ASP A 175 -7.83 19.22 12.97
C ASP A 175 -7.61 17.78 13.48
N TYR A 176 -7.21 16.89 12.57
CA TYR A 176 -6.97 15.47 12.80
C TYR A 176 -8.15 14.72 13.46
N PHE A 177 -9.37 15.23 13.32
CA PHE A 177 -10.58 14.74 13.96
C PHE A 177 -10.46 14.64 15.50
N GLY A 178 -9.64 15.52 16.10
CA GLY A 178 -9.36 15.57 17.53
C GLY A 178 -8.32 14.57 18.02
N LEU A 179 -7.65 13.84 17.12
CA LEU A 179 -6.43 13.10 17.45
C LEU A 179 -5.26 14.07 17.63
N ASP A 180 -4.28 13.65 18.43
CA ASP A 180 -3.03 14.38 18.56
C ASP A 180 -2.19 14.24 17.28
N ARG A 181 -1.75 15.37 16.70
CA ARG A 181 -1.03 15.40 15.42
C ARG A 181 0.21 14.50 15.42
N ASP A 182 0.94 14.44 16.52
CA ASP A 182 2.17 13.64 16.63
C ASP A 182 1.90 12.13 16.69
N SER A 183 0.64 11.72 16.85
CA SER A 183 0.23 10.32 16.83
C SER A 183 -0.26 9.85 15.46
N VAL A 184 -0.43 10.73 14.48
CA VAL A 184 -0.91 10.39 13.13
C VAL A 184 0.24 10.45 12.14
N HIS A 185 0.52 9.33 11.49
CA HIS A 185 1.66 9.18 10.59
C HIS A 185 1.18 8.76 9.20
N PHE A 186 1.40 9.62 8.21
CA PHE A 186 1.12 9.28 6.82
C PHE A 186 2.36 8.71 6.14
N PHE A 187 2.16 7.70 5.31
CA PHE A 187 3.21 7.17 4.45
C PHE A 187 2.61 6.65 3.15
N GLN A 188 3.40 6.67 2.09
CA GLN A 188 2.97 6.17 0.79
C GLN A 188 3.36 4.68 0.67
N GLN A 189 2.44 3.87 0.17
CA GLN A 189 2.75 2.51 -0.26
C GLN A 189 3.71 2.54 -1.45
N GLY A 190 4.45 1.45 -1.62
CA GLY A 190 5.33 1.27 -2.76
C GLY A 190 4.55 1.13 -4.08
N THR A 191 5.30 1.22 -5.18
CA THR A 191 4.78 0.91 -6.51
C THR A 191 5.71 -0.08 -7.20
N MET A 192 5.14 -0.94 -8.01
CA MET A 192 5.88 -1.85 -8.88
C MET A 192 5.74 -1.43 -10.34
N PRO A 193 6.78 -1.59 -11.16
CA PRO A 193 6.67 -1.39 -12.59
C PRO A 193 5.72 -2.42 -13.20
N ALA A 194 4.83 -1.96 -14.08
CA ALA A 194 4.04 -2.83 -14.92
C ALA A 194 4.96 -3.46 -15.97
N VAL A 195 4.75 -4.74 -16.26
CA VAL A 195 5.54 -5.49 -17.23
C VAL A 195 4.66 -6.09 -18.31
N ASP A 196 5.18 -6.14 -19.53
CA ASP A 196 4.55 -6.83 -20.63
C ASP A 196 4.39 -8.31 -20.30
N ALA A 197 3.20 -8.81 -20.59
CA ALA A 197 2.75 -10.10 -20.10
C ALA A 197 3.42 -11.28 -20.84
N ALA A 198 4.00 -11.04 -22.02
CA ALA A 198 4.67 -12.06 -22.83
C ALA A 198 6.20 -12.00 -22.71
N THR A 199 6.74 -10.79 -22.68
CA THR A 199 8.19 -10.54 -22.73
C THR A 199 8.80 -10.21 -21.38
N GLY A 200 7.99 -9.80 -20.39
CA GLY A 200 8.50 -9.31 -19.10
C GLY A 200 9.19 -7.94 -19.18
N LYS A 201 9.12 -7.25 -20.33
CA LYS A 201 9.69 -5.91 -20.49
C LYS A 201 8.88 -4.90 -19.68
N ILE A 202 9.56 -4.02 -18.95
CA ILE A 202 8.92 -2.92 -18.22
C ILE A 202 8.22 -1.99 -19.20
N LEU A 203 6.96 -1.66 -18.90
CA LEU A 203 6.13 -0.81 -19.72
C LEU A 203 6.40 0.67 -19.41
N LEU A 204 6.30 1.50 -20.45
CA LEU A 204 6.32 2.96 -20.33
C LEU A 204 4.88 3.49 -20.46
N SER A 205 4.53 4.48 -19.65
CA SER A 205 3.23 5.17 -19.75
C SER A 205 3.29 6.39 -20.67
N GLY A 206 4.50 6.82 -21.01
CA GLY A 206 4.80 7.91 -21.94
C GLY A 206 6.32 8.03 -22.14
N ILE A 207 6.73 8.97 -22.99
CA ILE A 207 8.15 9.29 -23.19
C ILE A 207 8.77 9.70 -21.84
N GLY A 208 9.85 9.04 -21.43
CA GLY A 208 10.52 9.31 -20.15
C GLY A 208 9.68 8.99 -18.90
N ARG A 209 8.72 8.06 -18.97
CA ARG A 209 7.89 7.71 -17.81
C ARG A 209 7.60 6.20 -17.72
N ILE A 210 8.02 5.60 -16.61
CA ILE A 210 7.73 4.19 -16.30
C ILE A 210 6.23 4.05 -15.97
N ALA A 211 5.58 3.01 -16.51
CA ALA A 211 4.23 2.65 -16.08
C ALA A 211 4.33 1.88 -14.76
N THR A 212 3.76 2.43 -13.68
CA THR A 212 3.74 1.79 -12.37
C THR A 212 2.31 1.52 -11.89
N SER A 213 2.19 0.59 -10.95
CA SER A 213 0.96 0.28 -10.23
C SER A 213 1.30 0.11 -8.75
N PRO A 214 0.36 0.40 -7.84
CA PRO A 214 0.49 -0.04 -6.45
C PRO A 214 0.91 -1.52 -6.36
N ASP A 215 1.84 -1.81 -5.46
CA ASP A 215 2.36 -3.16 -5.19
C ASP A 215 1.38 -4.07 -4.44
N GLY A 216 0.26 -3.51 -4.01
CA GLY A 216 -0.86 -4.20 -3.39
C GLY A 216 -0.91 -3.99 -1.88
N HIS A 217 -1.99 -4.42 -1.23
CA HIS A 217 -2.17 -4.17 0.21
C HIS A 217 -1.22 -4.99 1.12
N GLY A 218 -0.37 -5.84 0.54
CA GLY A 218 0.59 -6.67 1.26
C GLY A 218 2.03 -6.19 1.15
N GLY A 219 2.26 -5.08 0.44
CA GLY A 219 3.56 -4.39 0.40
C GLY A 219 3.92 -3.72 1.72
#